data_AF-A0A6J7F8D9-F1
#
_entry.id   AF-A0A6J7F8D9-F1
#
_cell.length_a   1.000
_cell.length_b   1.000
_cell.length_c   1.000
_cell.angle_alpha   90.00
_cell.angle_beta   90.00
_cell.angle_gamma   90.00
#
_symmetry.space_group_name_H-M   'P 1'
#
loop_
_entity.id
_entity.type
_entity.pdbx_description
1 polymer ?
#
loop_
_entity_poly.entity_id
_entity_poly.type
_entity_poly.pdbx_seq_one_letter_code
_entity_poly.pdbx_strand_id
1 'polypeptide(L)'
;MDFVAHPSLPELINYALVAPRIKVLYVPTTKVACSTLKLLISQAEGSYNAEAAHKIITPNISQEQTIHNYHVHGLTRLFDLPRKKQWEVIQSSEWMRVAALRDPIKRAYSSWENRVFLHAPGTPQSIIDMCGDVIVDGHVDVAATFKKFAHAINNNRDAFAIDDHFRPQFNTLYANQLEYHHRIYIDQPGEMQKLADAINERAGTSVKLQRLNSGLGINADQIIDKETADLIADTYHEDYEWFGFERHNFTAPSASLVLNPIQQALLNNLRETTERLSILSRAAFQRVGFRYGLSQIRKSLWTRITNPRGKSDSQLLQW
;
A
#
# COMPACT_ATOMS: atom_id res chain seq x y z
N MET A 1 -14.23 25.36 -25.16
CA MET A 1 -14.00 25.18 -23.70
C MET A 1 -14.51 23.81 -23.37
N ASP A 2 -13.62 22.82 -23.38
CA ASP A 2 -13.99 21.45 -23.04
C ASP A 2 -14.22 21.38 -21.53
N PHE A 3 -15.47 21.15 -21.12
CA PHE A 3 -15.79 20.77 -19.75
C PHE A 3 -15.15 19.41 -19.50
N VAL A 4 -13.98 19.40 -18.86
CA VAL A 4 -13.44 18.16 -18.28
C VAL A 4 -14.41 17.79 -17.16
N ALA A 5 -15.24 16.78 -17.39
CA ALA A 5 -16.14 16.26 -16.37
C ALA A 5 -15.31 15.87 -15.14
N HIS A 6 -15.69 16.36 -13.95
CA HIS A 6 -15.06 15.91 -12.72
C HIS A 6 -15.24 14.39 -12.59
N PRO A 7 -14.17 13.65 -12.25
CA PRO A 7 -14.27 12.20 -12.10
C PRO A 7 -15.27 11.87 -11.00
N SER A 8 -16.14 10.92 -11.29
CA SER A 8 -17.10 10.37 -10.35
C SER A 8 -16.41 9.52 -9.28
N LEU A 9 -17.06 9.32 -8.12
CA LEU A 9 -16.49 8.53 -7.03
C LEU A 9 -16.02 7.13 -7.47
N PRO A 10 -16.76 6.32 -8.24
CA PRO A 10 -16.25 5.01 -8.65
C PRO A 10 -15.01 5.07 -9.55
N GLU A 11 -14.80 6.17 -10.29
CA GLU A 11 -13.57 6.39 -11.06
C GLU A 11 -12.40 6.75 -10.14
N LEU A 12 -12.67 7.53 -9.09
CA LEU A 12 -11.68 7.89 -8.07
C LEU A 12 -11.19 6.68 -7.26
N ILE A 13 -12.07 5.73 -6.94
CA ILE A 13 -11.74 4.50 -6.21
C ILE A 13 -11.67 3.26 -7.10
N ASN A 14 -11.28 3.42 -8.37
CA ASN A 14 -11.24 2.31 -9.33
C ASN A 14 -10.34 1.13 -8.91
N TYR A 15 -9.34 1.38 -8.08
CA TYR A 15 -8.41 0.41 -7.50
C TYR A 15 -8.97 -0.32 -6.26
N ALA A 16 -10.17 0.04 -5.79
CA ALA A 16 -10.82 -0.66 -4.70
C ALA A 16 -11.09 -2.11 -5.07
N LEU A 17 -10.97 -2.99 -4.07
CA LEU A 17 -11.17 -4.42 -4.21
C LEU A 17 -12.54 -4.79 -3.67
N VAL A 18 -13.25 -5.65 -4.40
CA VAL A 18 -14.56 -6.16 -4.02
C VAL A 18 -14.52 -7.68 -3.94
N ALA A 19 -15.23 -8.19 -2.95
CA ALA A 19 -15.49 -9.62 -2.74
C ALA A 19 -17.02 -9.82 -2.90
N PRO A 20 -17.51 -10.08 -4.13
CA PRO A 20 -18.94 -10.04 -4.42
C PRO A 20 -19.76 -11.09 -3.68
N ARG A 21 -19.22 -12.29 -3.47
CA ARG A 21 -19.95 -13.37 -2.79
C ARG A 21 -20.27 -12.99 -1.35
N ILE A 22 -19.31 -12.37 -0.66
CA ILE A 22 -19.48 -11.94 0.73
C ILE A 22 -19.91 -10.47 0.86
N LYS A 23 -20.09 -9.74 -0.24
CA LYS A 23 -20.43 -8.31 -0.30
C LYS A 23 -19.49 -7.43 0.55
N VAL A 24 -18.17 -7.55 0.34
CA VAL A 24 -17.17 -6.67 0.98
C VAL A 24 -16.55 -5.73 -0.07
N LEU A 25 -16.48 -4.44 0.26
CA LEU A 25 -15.63 -3.44 -0.40
C LEU A 25 -14.46 -3.11 0.52
N TYR A 26 -13.25 -3.21 -0.02
CA TYR A 26 -12.03 -2.85 0.67
C TYR A 26 -11.20 -1.92 -0.21
N VAL A 27 -10.90 -0.73 0.29
CA VAL A 27 -9.98 0.21 -0.37
C VAL A 27 -8.58 -0.03 0.20
N PRO A 28 -7.66 -0.63 -0.57
CA PRO A 28 -6.34 -0.97 -0.03
C PRO A 28 -5.57 0.30 0.30
N THR A 29 -5.30 0.51 1.58
CA THR A 29 -4.43 1.58 2.04
C THR A 29 -3.03 1.00 2.32
N THR A 30 -1.98 1.73 1.97
CA THR A 30 -0.60 1.27 2.16
C THR A 30 -0.21 1.31 3.64
N LYS A 31 0.60 0.33 4.07
CA LYS A 31 1.15 0.21 5.44
C LYS A 31 0.14 0.09 6.59
N VAL A 32 -1.11 -0.27 6.30
CA VAL A 32 -2.18 -0.57 7.29
C VAL A 32 -2.50 -2.08 7.36
N ALA A 33 -1.48 -2.95 7.32
CA ALA A 33 -1.65 -4.41 7.23
C ALA A 33 -2.41 -4.91 5.98
N CYS A 34 -2.27 -4.18 4.86
CA CYS A 34 -3.06 -4.46 3.65
C CYS A 34 -2.78 -5.83 3.01
N SER A 35 -1.58 -6.39 3.15
CA SER A 35 -1.26 -7.76 2.70
C SER A 35 -2.09 -8.78 3.47
N THR A 36 -2.13 -8.67 4.80
CA THR A 36 -2.93 -9.53 5.68
C THR A 36 -4.42 -9.42 5.35
N LEU A 37 -4.94 -8.20 5.13
CA LEU A 37 -6.35 -7.99 4.79
C LEU A 37 -6.71 -8.56 3.41
N LYS A 38 -5.86 -8.38 2.40
CA LYS A 38 -6.07 -9.01 1.09
C LYS A 38 -6.11 -10.53 1.19
N LEU A 39 -5.22 -11.14 1.98
CA LEU A 39 -5.23 -12.59 2.19
C LEU A 39 -6.50 -13.05 2.92
N LEU A 40 -6.85 -12.40 4.02
CA LEU A 40 -8.07 -12.72 4.78
C LEU A 40 -9.32 -12.65 3.92
N ILE A 41 -9.52 -11.51 3.23
CA ILE A 41 -10.73 -11.28 2.41
C ILE A 41 -10.75 -12.26 1.24
N SER A 42 -9.61 -12.54 0.58
CA SER A 42 -9.58 -13.49 -0.55
C SER A 42 -9.81 -14.94 -0.14
N GLN A 43 -9.31 -15.35 1.03
CA GLN A 43 -9.58 -16.67 1.58
C GLN A 43 -11.04 -16.81 1.98
N ALA A 44 -11.60 -15.78 2.64
CA ALA A 44 -13.01 -15.74 3.00
C ALA A 44 -13.92 -15.72 1.76
N GLU A 45 -13.59 -14.96 0.72
CA GLU A 45 -14.32 -14.95 -0.56
C GLU A 45 -14.24 -16.30 -1.27
N GLY A 46 -13.14 -17.03 -1.11
CA GLY A 46 -12.81 -18.25 -1.85
C GLY A 46 -12.05 -17.97 -3.16
N SER A 47 -11.48 -16.77 -3.31
CA SER A 47 -10.78 -16.32 -4.52
C SER A 47 -9.25 -16.47 -4.44
N TYR A 48 -8.70 -16.81 -3.28
CA TYR A 48 -7.25 -16.94 -3.09
C TYR A 48 -6.65 -18.10 -3.91
N ASN A 49 -5.61 -17.80 -4.69
CA ASN A 49 -4.89 -18.74 -5.53
C ASN A 49 -3.45 -18.92 -5.05
N ALA A 50 -3.24 -19.94 -4.20
CA ALA A 50 -1.93 -20.28 -3.67
C ALA A 50 -0.93 -20.69 -4.77
N GLU A 51 -1.39 -21.38 -5.81
CA GLU A 51 -0.51 -21.83 -6.90
C GLU A 51 0.07 -20.64 -7.69
N ALA A 52 -0.74 -19.60 -7.92
CA ALA A 52 -0.27 -18.37 -8.55
C ALA A 52 0.83 -17.69 -7.72
N ALA A 53 0.75 -17.72 -6.38
CA ALA A 53 1.76 -17.11 -5.51
C ALA A 53 3.16 -17.71 -5.71
N HIS A 54 3.27 -18.96 -6.17
CA HIS A 54 4.57 -19.62 -6.46
C HIS A 54 5.10 -19.33 -7.86
N LYS A 55 4.27 -18.82 -8.77
CA LYS A 55 4.61 -18.61 -10.18
C LYS A 55 4.85 -17.14 -10.52
N ILE A 56 4.41 -16.23 -9.67
CA ILE A 56 4.56 -14.80 -9.91
C ILE A 56 5.98 -14.34 -9.66
N ILE A 57 6.53 -13.70 -10.67
CA ILE A 57 7.79 -12.99 -10.59
C ILE A 57 7.53 -11.69 -9.83
N THR A 58 8.28 -11.46 -8.76
CA THR A 58 8.22 -10.22 -7.99
C THR A 58 9.63 -9.72 -7.71
N PRO A 59 9.87 -8.39 -7.73
CA PRO A 59 11.16 -7.83 -7.33
C PRO A 59 11.34 -7.81 -5.80
N ASN A 60 10.35 -8.25 -5.02
CA ASN A 60 10.40 -8.24 -3.56
C ASN A 60 11.11 -9.49 -3.00
N ILE A 61 11.74 -9.33 -1.83
CA ILE A 61 12.43 -10.41 -1.12
C ILE A 61 11.42 -11.48 -0.63
N SER A 62 10.27 -11.07 -0.10
CA SER A 62 9.29 -11.98 0.48
C SER A 62 8.24 -12.44 -0.53
N GLN A 63 7.99 -13.75 -0.58
CA GLN A 63 6.91 -14.34 -1.37
C GLN A 63 5.52 -13.86 -0.91
N GLU A 64 5.37 -13.50 0.36
CA GLU A 64 4.10 -12.98 0.90
C GLU A 64 3.64 -11.71 0.19
N GLN A 65 4.57 -10.93 -0.39
CA GLN A 65 4.27 -9.74 -1.19
C GLN A 65 3.53 -10.05 -2.50
N THR A 66 3.52 -11.31 -2.95
CA THR A 66 2.76 -11.72 -4.14
C THR A 66 1.25 -11.56 -3.97
N ILE A 67 0.75 -11.48 -2.73
CA ILE A 67 -0.67 -11.20 -2.44
C ILE A 67 -1.16 -9.86 -3.00
N HIS A 68 -0.26 -8.97 -3.41
CA HIS A 68 -0.61 -7.71 -4.07
C HIS A 68 -0.99 -7.90 -5.56
N ASN A 69 -0.76 -9.08 -6.13
CA ASN A 69 -1.14 -9.38 -7.50
C ASN A 69 -2.56 -9.97 -7.59
N TYR A 70 -3.36 -9.45 -8.52
CA TYR A 70 -4.75 -9.88 -8.75
C TYR A 70 -4.90 -11.37 -9.05
N HIS A 71 -3.92 -12.00 -9.68
CA HIS A 71 -3.95 -13.44 -9.92
C HIS A 71 -3.76 -14.29 -8.65
N VAL A 72 -3.25 -13.69 -7.57
CA VAL A 72 -3.06 -14.38 -6.27
C VAL A 72 -4.26 -14.16 -5.39
N HIS A 73 -4.67 -12.91 -5.14
CA HIS A 73 -5.79 -12.66 -4.25
C HIS A 73 -7.15 -12.90 -4.94
N GLY A 74 -7.25 -12.80 -6.26
CA GLY A 74 -8.47 -13.10 -7.03
C GLY A 74 -9.67 -12.17 -6.78
N LEU A 75 -9.58 -11.25 -5.80
CA LEU A 75 -10.59 -10.22 -5.57
C LEU A 75 -10.85 -9.40 -6.84
N THR A 76 -12.12 -9.12 -7.08
CA THR A 76 -12.57 -8.33 -8.25
C THR A 76 -12.20 -6.86 -8.01
N ARG A 77 -11.81 -6.13 -9.05
CA ARG A 77 -11.64 -4.68 -8.94
C ARG A 77 -12.98 -4.00 -9.12
N LEU A 78 -13.24 -2.92 -8.39
CA LEU A 78 -14.49 -2.18 -8.51
C LEU A 78 -14.75 -1.77 -9.97
N PHE A 79 -13.71 -1.33 -10.68
CA PHE A 79 -13.85 -0.90 -12.08
C PHE A 79 -14.26 -2.04 -13.03
N ASP A 80 -13.93 -3.30 -12.72
CA ASP A 80 -14.30 -4.45 -13.55
C ASP A 80 -15.81 -4.76 -13.43
N LEU A 81 -16.52 -4.18 -12.45
CA LEU A 81 -17.96 -4.32 -12.32
C LEU A 81 -18.72 -3.39 -13.28
N PRO A 82 -19.92 -3.79 -13.76
CA PRO A 82 -20.80 -2.88 -14.48
C PRO A 82 -21.11 -1.64 -13.63
N ARG A 83 -21.24 -0.47 -14.28
CA ARG A 83 -21.44 0.82 -13.61
C ARG A 83 -22.56 0.84 -12.57
N LYS A 84 -23.69 0.19 -12.86
CA LYS A 84 -24.81 0.05 -11.91
C LYS A 84 -24.39 -0.69 -10.63
N LYS A 85 -23.59 -1.74 -10.77
CA LYS A 85 -23.05 -2.51 -9.64
C LYS A 85 -22.00 -1.74 -8.85
N GLN A 86 -21.17 -0.91 -9.51
CA GLN A 86 -20.24 -0.03 -8.80
C GLN A 86 -20.96 0.88 -7.80
N TRP A 87 -22.05 1.53 -8.24
CA TRP A 87 -22.85 2.37 -7.36
C TRP A 87 -23.60 1.59 -6.28
N GLU A 88 -24.09 0.39 -6.59
CA GLU A 88 -24.68 -0.50 -5.58
C GLU A 88 -23.69 -0.82 -4.45
N VAL A 89 -22.43 -1.17 -4.78
CA VAL A 89 -21.37 -1.44 -3.80
C VAL A 89 -21.11 -0.22 -2.90
N ILE A 90 -21.10 0.98 -3.49
CA ILE A 90 -20.81 2.24 -2.80
C ILE A 90 -21.97 2.67 -1.89
N GLN A 91 -23.22 2.51 -2.32
CA GLN A 91 -24.39 3.14 -1.67
C GLN A 91 -25.21 2.18 -0.83
N SER A 92 -25.24 0.89 -1.16
CA SER A 92 -26.10 -0.07 -0.46
C SER A 92 -25.57 -0.38 0.95
N SER A 93 -26.46 -0.48 1.93
CA SER A 93 -26.16 -0.94 3.29
C SER A 93 -25.80 -2.43 3.38
N GLU A 94 -26.06 -3.20 2.32
CA GLU A 94 -25.75 -4.63 2.26
C GLU A 94 -24.25 -4.93 2.17
N TRP A 95 -23.50 -3.96 1.64
CA TRP A 95 -22.07 -4.08 1.40
C TRP A 95 -21.29 -3.61 2.62
N MET A 96 -20.41 -4.48 3.11
CA MET A 96 -19.45 -4.16 4.15
C MET A 96 -18.34 -3.27 3.56
N ARG A 97 -18.26 -2.00 3.94
CA ARG A 97 -17.22 -1.05 3.48
C ARG A 97 -16.15 -0.89 4.54
N VAL A 98 -14.98 -1.47 4.26
CA VAL A 98 -13.87 -1.59 5.20
C VAL A 98 -12.81 -0.54 4.92
N ALA A 99 -12.46 0.22 5.95
CA ALA A 99 -11.28 1.07 6.00
C ALA A 99 -10.36 0.58 7.11
N ALA A 100 -9.13 0.21 6.76
CA ALA A 100 -8.09 -0.06 7.74
C ALA A 100 -7.22 1.18 7.90
N LEU A 101 -7.02 1.57 9.14
CA LEU A 101 -6.36 2.80 9.54
C LEU A 101 -5.19 2.46 10.46
N ARG A 102 -4.13 3.26 10.39
CA ARG A 102 -2.97 3.15 11.26
C ARG A 102 -2.59 4.53 11.77
N ASP A 103 -2.03 4.57 12.96
CA ASP A 103 -1.43 5.78 13.50
C ASP A 103 -0.51 6.45 12.46
N PRO A 104 -0.68 7.76 12.16
CA PRO A 104 0.05 8.41 11.06
C PRO A 104 1.57 8.37 11.23
N ILE A 105 2.08 8.49 12.47
CA ILE A 105 3.52 8.39 12.75
C ILE A 105 4.04 6.99 12.46
N LYS A 106 3.38 5.95 13.00
CA LYS A 106 3.78 4.55 12.76
C LYS A 106 3.67 4.18 11.28
N ARG A 107 2.67 4.71 10.58
CA ARG A 107 2.49 4.52 9.14
C ARG A 107 3.62 5.20 8.35
N ALA A 108 3.92 6.46 8.64
CA ALA A 108 4.99 7.21 8.00
C ALA A 108 6.35 6.53 8.19
N TYR A 109 6.66 6.09 9.41
CA TYR A 109 7.86 5.31 9.69
C TYR A 109 7.90 4.02 8.86
N SER A 110 6.80 3.24 8.83
CA SER A 110 6.74 2.01 8.05
C SER A 110 6.87 2.23 6.54
N SER A 111 6.36 3.35 6.03
CA SER A 111 6.53 3.77 4.63
C SER A 111 7.97 4.15 4.34
N TRP A 112 8.58 4.99 5.18
CA TRP A 112 9.99 5.37 5.05
C TRP A 112 10.91 4.15 5.14
N GLU A 113 10.76 3.31 6.17
CA GLU A 113 11.61 2.14 6.42
C GLU A 113 11.64 1.24 5.19
N ASN A 114 10.47 0.97 4.59
CA ASN A 114 10.40 0.12 3.42
C ASN A 114 10.85 0.82 2.13
N ARG A 115 10.29 1.98 1.81
CA ARG A 115 10.48 2.63 0.51
C ARG A 115 11.85 3.29 0.41
N VAL A 116 12.17 4.12 1.40
CA VAL A 116 13.37 4.94 1.42
C VAL A 116 14.52 4.18 2.08
N PHE A 117 14.37 3.74 3.32
CA PHE A 117 15.50 3.20 4.08
C PHE A 117 16.00 1.87 3.52
N LEU A 118 15.11 0.98 3.08
CA LEU A 118 15.44 -0.32 2.50
C LEU A 118 15.50 -0.34 0.96
N HIS A 119 15.33 0.81 0.30
CA HIS A 119 15.29 0.94 -1.16
C HIS A 119 14.33 -0.05 -1.84
N ALA A 120 13.10 -0.20 -1.31
CA ALA A 120 12.16 -1.15 -1.89
C ALA A 120 11.92 -0.91 -3.40
N PRO A 121 11.68 -1.98 -4.18
CA PRO A 121 11.54 -1.86 -5.62
C PRO A 121 10.45 -0.87 -6.04
N GLY A 122 10.75 -0.10 -7.09
CA GLY A 122 9.83 0.89 -7.62
C GLY A 122 9.71 2.17 -6.80
N THR A 123 10.56 2.38 -5.77
CA THR A 123 10.68 3.68 -5.12
C THR A 123 11.30 4.68 -6.11
N PRO A 124 10.70 5.86 -6.33
CA PRO A 124 11.27 6.88 -7.20
C PRO A 124 12.66 7.31 -6.72
N GLN A 125 13.63 7.36 -7.64
CA GLN A 125 15.01 7.77 -7.29
C GLN A 125 15.05 9.19 -6.72
N SER A 126 14.21 10.10 -7.23
CA SER A 126 14.08 11.46 -6.70
C SER A 126 13.72 11.50 -5.21
N ILE A 127 12.89 10.56 -4.73
CA ILE A 127 12.54 10.47 -3.32
C ILE A 127 13.72 9.95 -2.49
N ILE A 128 14.46 8.95 -2.99
CA ILE A 128 15.65 8.41 -2.34
C ILE A 128 16.71 9.51 -2.19
N ASP A 129 16.97 10.25 -3.27
CA ASP A 129 17.98 11.31 -3.30
C ASP A 129 17.67 12.44 -2.31
N MET A 130 16.39 12.83 -2.16
CA MET A 130 15.96 13.82 -1.16
C MET A 130 16.15 13.33 0.29
N CYS A 131 16.11 12.02 0.52
CA CYS A 131 16.06 11.43 1.85
C CYS A 131 17.31 10.63 2.23
N GLY A 132 18.44 10.83 1.53
CA GLY A 132 19.64 10.01 1.73
C GLY A 132 20.14 9.98 3.18
N ASP A 133 20.85 8.90 3.53
CA ASP A 133 21.28 8.61 4.90
C ASP A 133 22.06 9.75 5.58
N VAL A 134 21.87 9.88 6.89
CA VAL A 134 22.74 10.67 7.77
C VAL A 134 23.77 9.73 8.39
N ILE A 135 25.05 10.05 8.22
CA ILE A 135 26.18 9.19 8.63
C ILE A 135 26.92 9.82 9.81
N VAL A 136 27.16 9.02 10.86
CA VAL A 136 27.96 9.34 12.04
C VAL A 136 29.01 8.25 12.20
N ASP A 137 30.29 8.63 12.23
CA ASP A 137 31.43 7.71 12.37
C ASP A 137 31.39 6.52 11.39
N GLY A 138 31.02 6.80 10.14
CA GLY A 138 30.94 5.81 9.06
C GLY A 138 29.71 4.89 9.11
N HIS A 139 28.79 5.11 10.04
CA HIS A 139 27.57 4.32 10.20
C HIS A 139 26.32 5.20 10.11
N VAL A 140 25.21 4.62 9.69
CA VAL A 140 23.94 5.33 9.55
C VAL A 140 23.34 5.64 10.92
N ASP A 141 22.96 6.89 11.15
CA ASP A 141 22.05 7.28 12.22
C ASP A 141 20.61 7.18 11.72
N VAL A 142 19.89 6.15 12.17
CA VAL A 142 18.52 5.86 11.77
C VAL A 142 17.58 6.99 12.16
N ALA A 143 17.75 7.56 13.36
CA ALA A 143 16.87 8.63 13.86
C ALA A 143 17.07 9.90 13.05
N ALA A 144 18.33 10.31 12.84
CA ALA A 144 18.64 11.49 12.04
C ALA A 144 18.21 11.32 10.56
N THR A 145 18.32 10.11 10.01
CA THR A 145 17.85 9.81 8.65
C THR A 145 16.33 9.88 8.54
N PHE A 146 15.60 9.36 9.53
CA PHE A 146 14.13 9.48 9.54
C PHE A 146 13.68 10.93 9.72
N LYS A 147 14.36 11.71 10.57
CA LYS A 147 14.13 13.15 10.73
C LYS A 147 14.33 13.92 9.41
N LYS A 148 15.40 13.61 8.67
CA LYS A 148 15.63 14.19 7.33
C LYS A 148 14.49 13.86 6.36
N PHE A 149 13.96 12.64 6.40
CA PHE A 149 12.76 12.27 5.64
C PHE A 149 11.53 13.10 6.07
N ALA A 150 11.31 13.28 7.38
CA ALA A 150 10.19 14.07 7.90
C ALA A 150 10.22 15.52 7.38
N HIS A 151 11.39 16.16 7.35
CA HIS A 151 11.55 17.46 6.71
C HIS A 151 11.27 17.40 5.20
N ALA A 152 11.81 16.40 4.49
CA ALA A 152 11.68 16.30 3.04
C ALA A 152 10.22 16.15 2.61
N ILE A 153 9.45 15.26 3.25
CA ILE A 153 8.05 15.03 2.93
C ILE A 153 7.16 16.21 3.34
N ASN A 154 7.44 16.85 4.49
CA ASN A 154 6.69 18.01 4.94
C ASN A 154 6.86 19.19 3.96
N ASN A 155 8.09 19.44 3.49
CA ASN A 155 8.39 20.53 2.57
C ASN A 155 7.99 20.25 1.11
N ASN A 156 7.79 18.99 0.72
CA ASN A 156 7.60 18.60 -0.69
C ASN A 156 6.44 17.60 -0.87
N ARG A 157 5.30 17.79 -0.19
CA ARG A 157 4.17 16.84 -0.18
C ARG A 157 3.77 16.34 -1.58
N ASP A 158 3.67 17.23 -2.56
CA ASP A 158 3.28 16.89 -3.94
C ASP A 158 4.27 15.95 -4.62
N ALA A 159 5.57 16.14 -4.38
CA ALA A 159 6.61 15.26 -4.94
C ALA A 159 6.56 13.85 -4.36
N PHE A 160 6.09 13.70 -3.11
CA PHE A 160 5.90 12.40 -2.47
C PHE A 160 4.54 11.76 -2.80
N ALA A 161 3.52 12.56 -3.11
CA ALA A 161 2.16 12.09 -3.39
C ALA A 161 2.04 11.20 -4.64
N ILE A 162 3.07 11.16 -5.50
CA ILE A 162 3.17 10.22 -6.63
C ILE A 162 3.26 8.76 -6.18
N ASP A 163 3.68 8.51 -4.94
CA ASP A 163 3.75 7.18 -4.33
C ASP A 163 2.73 7.08 -3.18
N ASP A 164 1.78 6.17 -3.34
CA ASP A 164 0.68 5.90 -2.41
C ASP A 164 1.13 5.53 -0.99
N HIS A 165 2.40 5.14 -0.81
CA HIS A 165 2.97 4.92 0.50
C HIS A 165 3.07 6.21 1.34
N PHE A 166 3.17 7.36 0.70
CA PHE A 166 3.34 8.65 1.37
C PHE A 166 2.08 9.51 1.37
N ARG A 167 1.09 9.17 0.54
CA ARG A 167 -0.22 9.83 0.49
C ARG A 167 -0.97 9.67 1.84
N PRO A 168 -1.64 10.70 2.37
CA PRO A 168 -2.46 10.57 3.57
C PRO A 168 -3.60 9.56 3.41
N GLN A 169 -3.96 8.88 4.49
CA GLN A 169 -5.03 7.87 4.49
C GLN A 169 -6.38 8.50 4.14
N PHE A 170 -6.61 9.74 4.56
CA PHE A 170 -7.79 10.53 4.22
C PHE A 170 -7.99 10.62 2.70
N ASN A 171 -6.93 10.95 1.96
CA ASN A 171 -6.96 11.07 0.51
C ASN A 171 -7.06 9.71 -0.19
N THR A 172 -6.36 8.68 0.31
CA THR A 172 -6.47 7.32 -0.24
C THR A 172 -7.88 6.77 -0.06
N LEU A 173 -8.49 6.96 1.10
CA LEU A 173 -9.82 6.43 1.37
C LEU A 173 -10.93 7.28 0.76
N TYR A 174 -10.64 8.47 0.22
CA TYR A 174 -11.66 9.44 -0.18
C TYR A 174 -12.69 9.63 0.94
N ALA A 175 -12.21 9.80 2.17
CA ALA A 175 -13.02 9.65 3.38
C ALA A 175 -14.13 10.71 3.53
N ASN A 176 -14.03 11.82 2.79
CA ASN A 176 -15.07 12.83 2.67
C ASN A 176 -16.16 12.52 1.63
N GLN A 177 -16.00 11.46 0.83
CA GLN A 177 -16.92 11.07 -0.25
C GLN A 177 -17.47 9.66 -0.08
N LEU A 178 -16.75 8.77 0.61
CA LEU A 178 -17.17 7.39 0.87
C LEU A 178 -17.28 7.12 2.37
N GLU A 179 -18.45 6.66 2.79
CA GLU A 179 -18.70 6.25 4.16
C GLU A 179 -18.23 4.80 4.40
N TYR A 180 -17.35 4.63 5.39
CA TYR A 180 -16.87 3.34 5.88
C TYR A 180 -17.47 3.05 7.26
N HIS A 181 -18.39 2.09 7.32
CA HIS A 181 -19.02 1.67 8.58
C HIS A 181 -18.18 0.62 9.32
N HIS A 182 -17.19 0.00 8.68
CA HIS A 182 -16.16 -0.80 9.35
C HIS A 182 -14.80 -0.11 9.24
N ARG A 183 -14.56 0.82 10.16
CA ARG A 183 -13.23 1.40 10.38
C ARG A 183 -12.52 0.58 11.45
N ILE A 184 -11.31 0.14 11.15
CA ILE A 184 -10.44 -0.51 12.14
C ILE A 184 -9.13 0.23 12.31
N TYR A 185 -8.66 0.33 13.55
CA TYR A 185 -7.38 0.94 13.89
C TYR A 185 -6.38 -0.18 14.18
N ILE A 186 -5.53 -0.50 13.20
CA ILE A 186 -4.76 -1.76 13.23
C ILE A 186 -3.72 -1.84 14.36
N ASP A 187 -3.35 -0.70 14.96
CA ASP A 187 -2.44 -0.64 16.11
C ASP A 187 -3.19 -0.82 17.45
N GLN A 188 -4.52 -0.76 17.46
CA GLN A 188 -5.32 -0.97 18.67
C GLN A 188 -5.54 -2.47 18.92
N PRO A 189 -5.41 -2.95 20.17
CA PRO A 189 -5.60 -4.36 20.49
C PRO A 189 -6.97 -4.89 20.06
N GLY A 190 -6.97 -6.02 19.34
CA GLY A 190 -8.18 -6.74 18.97
C GLY A 190 -8.94 -6.22 17.74
N GLU A 191 -8.66 -5.02 17.23
CA GLU A 191 -9.39 -4.43 16.09
C GLU A 191 -9.29 -5.31 14.82
N MET A 192 -8.10 -5.82 14.51
CA MET A 192 -7.90 -6.75 13.40
C MET A 192 -8.72 -8.04 13.57
N GLN A 193 -8.79 -8.56 14.80
CA GLN A 193 -9.54 -9.79 15.09
C GLN A 193 -11.05 -9.57 14.95
N LYS A 194 -11.57 -8.44 15.45
CA LYS A 194 -12.99 -8.06 15.28
C LYS A 194 -13.38 -8.02 13.80
N LEU A 195 -12.55 -7.46 12.93
CA LEU A 195 -12.80 -7.47 11.49
C LEU A 195 -12.76 -8.88 10.91
N ALA A 196 -11.78 -9.70 11.31
CA ALA A 196 -11.70 -11.08 10.86
C ALA A 196 -12.93 -11.91 11.25
N ASP A 197 -13.44 -11.72 12.46
CA ASP A 197 -14.64 -12.39 12.94
C ASP A 197 -15.86 -11.96 12.12
N ALA A 198 -16.05 -10.65 11.88
CA ALA A 198 -17.15 -10.13 11.08
C ALA A 198 -17.11 -10.61 9.61
N ILE A 199 -15.92 -10.72 9.02
CA ILE A 199 -15.73 -11.27 7.67
C ILE A 199 -16.05 -12.77 7.67
N ASN A 200 -15.58 -13.53 8.66
CA ASN A 200 -15.81 -14.97 8.77
C ASN A 200 -17.29 -15.31 8.97
N GLU A 201 -17.98 -14.57 9.84
CA GLU A 201 -19.43 -14.71 10.05
C GLU A 201 -20.19 -14.52 8.73
N ARG A 202 -19.88 -13.43 8.01
CA ARG A 202 -20.50 -13.11 6.72
C ARG A 202 -20.17 -14.12 5.63
N ALA A 203 -18.98 -14.73 5.67
CA ALA A 203 -18.52 -15.70 4.68
C ALA A 203 -18.94 -17.14 4.97
N GLY A 204 -19.34 -17.45 6.21
CA GLY A 204 -19.52 -18.81 6.71
C GLY A 204 -18.20 -19.58 6.83
N THR A 205 -17.11 -18.91 7.22
CA THR A 205 -15.74 -19.46 7.26
C THR A 205 -15.08 -19.34 8.63
N SER A 206 -13.85 -19.86 8.75
CA SER A 206 -13.01 -19.72 9.96
C SER A 206 -11.55 -19.46 9.58
N VAL A 207 -11.35 -18.48 8.70
CA VAL A 207 -10.03 -18.05 8.25
C VAL A 207 -9.31 -17.34 9.40
N LYS A 208 -8.09 -17.78 9.70
CA LYS A 208 -7.25 -17.15 10.72
C LYS A 208 -6.45 -15.99 10.14
N LEU A 209 -6.29 -14.93 10.92
CA LEU A 209 -5.36 -13.85 10.59
C LEU A 209 -3.93 -14.39 10.48
N GLN A 210 -3.25 -13.98 9.42
CA GLN A 210 -1.83 -14.26 9.21
C GLN A 210 -1.07 -12.95 9.23
N ARG A 211 -0.05 -12.87 10.10
CA ARG A 211 0.85 -11.71 10.11
C ARG A 211 1.76 -11.82 8.89
N LEU A 212 1.52 -10.96 7.90
CA LEU A 212 2.35 -10.88 6.71
C LEU A 212 3.22 -9.64 6.81
N ASN A 213 4.51 -9.85 6.52
CA ASN A 213 5.57 -8.85 6.57
C ASN A 213 5.93 -8.35 7.98
N SER A 214 7.23 -8.23 8.21
CA SER A 214 7.80 -7.61 9.40
C SER A 214 8.76 -6.51 8.97
N GLY A 215 8.72 -5.37 9.66
CA GLY A 215 9.75 -4.33 9.55
C GLY A 215 11.04 -4.75 10.24
N LEU A 216 12.00 -3.83 10.37
CA LEU A 216 13.29 -4.12 11.03
C LEU A 216 13.16 -4.30 12.54
N GLY A 217 12.00 -4.00 13.12
CA GLY A 217 11.74 -4.12 14.55
C GLY A 217 12.35 -3.00 15.39
N ILE A 218 12.80 -1.91 14.75
CA ILE A 218 13.24 -0.70 15.44
C ILE A 218 12.01 -0.05 16.07
N ASN A 219 12.09 0.26 17.36
CA ASN A 219 10.99 0.93 18.04
C ASN A 219 10.97 2.41 17.63
N ALA A 220 9.82 2.88 17.14
CA ALA A 220 9.60 4.26 16.72
C ALA A 220 9.95 5.26 17.84
N ASP A 221 9.70 4.91 19.11
CA ASP A 221 9.99 5.78 20.26
C ASP A 221 11.49 6.04 20.46
N GLN A 222 12.38 5.22 19.86
CA GLN A 222 13.83 5.40 19.95
C GLN A 222 14.38 6.38 18.92
N ILE A 223 13.61 6.70 17.89
CA ILE A 223 14.08 7.40 16.69
C ILE A 223 13.27 8.65 16.36
N ILE A 224 12.24 8.95 17.14
CA ILE A 224 11.37 10.11 16.95
C ILE A 224 11.59 11.09 18.10
N ASP A 225 12.06 12.27 17.76
CA ASP A 225 12.06 13.43 18.64
C ASP A 225 10.78 14.27 18.46
N LYS A 226 10.61 15.28 19.31
CA LYS A 226 9.45 16.17 19.25
C LYS A 226 9.27 16.81 17.88
N GLU A 227 10.34 17.34 17.30
CA GLU A 227 10.30 18.03 16.01
C GLU A 227 9.86 17.08 14.88
N THR A 228 10.41 15.87 14.85
CA THR A 228 10.05 14.83 13.87
C THR A 228 8.57 14.48 13.98
N ALA A 229 8.07 14.30 15.21
CA ALA A 229 6.65 14.03 15.44
C ALA A 229 5.74 15.18 14.97
N ASP A 230 6.11 16.44 15.27
CA ASP A 230 5.37 17.63 14.85
C ASP A 230 5.32 17.75 13.32
N LEU A 231 6.45 17.57 12.62
CA LEU A 231 6.52 17.58 11.14
C LEU A 231 5.64 16.51 10.50
N ILE A 232 5.63 15.29 11.05
CA ILE A 232 4.78 14.21 10.56
C ILE A 232 3.31 14.49 10.87
N ALA A 233 3.00 15.02 12.04
CA ALA A 233 1.64 15.41 12.40
C ALA A 233 1.07 16.48 11.47
N ASP A 234 1.90 17.45 11.07
CA ASP A 234 1.49 18.50 10.13
C ASP A 234 1.37 17.96 8.69
N THR A 235 2.25 17.04 8.28
CA THR A 235 2.19 16.38 6.97
C THR A 235 0.93 15.55 6.77
N TYR A 236 0.44 14.92 7.84
CA TYR A 236 -0.72 14.04 7.86
C TYR A 236 -1.88 14.58 8.69
N HIS A 237 -1.99 15.92 8.76
CA HIS A 237 -2.96 16.61 9.59
C HIS A 237 -4.40 16.11 9.39
N GLU A 238 -4.79 15.88 8.14
CA GLU A 238 -6.13 15.40 7.78
C GLU A 238 -6.42 14.00 8.33
N ASP A 239 -5.41 13.14 8.46
CA ASP A 239 -5.59 11.82 9.07
C ASP A 239 -5.90 11.97 10.57
N TYR A 240 -5.19 12.86 11.27
CA TYR A 240 -5.43 13.12 12.70
C TYR A 240 -6.83 13.69 12.94
N GLU A 241 -7.23 14.71 12.19
CA GLU A 241 -8.52 15.35 12.38
C GLU A 241 -9.70 14.44 11.98
N TRP A 242 -9.63 13.81 10.80
CA TRP A 242 -10.76 13.07 10.26
C TRP A 242 -10.99 11.73 10.95
N PHE A 243 -9.91 11.06 11.37
CA PHE A 243 -9.98 9.75 12.03
C PHE A 243 -9.79 9.81 13.54
N GLY A 244 -9.57 11.00 14.11
CA GLY A 244 -9.48 11.18 15.57
C GLY A 244 -8.25 10.50 16.18
N PHE A 245 -7.12 10.49 15.48
CA PHE A 245 -5.87 10.01 16.09
C PHE A 245 -5.36 10.99 17.14
N GLU A 246 -4.82 10.46 18.24
CA GLU A 246 -4.16 11.27 19.25
C GLU A 246 -2.77 11.68 18.78
N ARG A 247 -2.42 12.97 18.96
CA ARG A 247 -1.04 13.43 18.75
C ARG A 247 -0.15 12.88 19.85
N HIS A 248 1.02 12.39 19.47
CA HIS A 248 2.00 11.86 20.41
C HIS A 248 2.78 12.99 21.08
N ASN A 249 2.92 12.92 22.41
CA ASN A 249 3.66 13.90 23.19
C ASN A 249 5.10 13.41 23.43
N PHE A 250 5.93 13.47 22.38
CA PHE A 250 7.36 13.22 22.51
C PHE A 250 8.04 14.41 23.22
N THR A 251 8.82 14.13 24.26
CA THR A 251 9.50 15.15 25.08
C THR A 251 11.01 15.22 24.83
N ALA A 252 11.59 14.22 24.15
CA ALA A 252 13.00 14.21 23.83
C ALA A 252 13.32 15.33 22.82
N PRO A 253 14.33 16.19 23.10
CA PRO A 253 14.71 17.28 22.21
C PRO A 253 15.46 16.79 20.96
N SER A 254 16.08 15.60 21.05
CA SER A 254 16.72 14.92 19.94
C SER A 254 16.66 13.41 20.14
N ALA A 255 16.71 12.67 19.02
CA ALA A 255 16.84 11.23 18.99
C ALA A 255 18.07 10.86 18.15
N SER A 256 18.80 9.82 18.55
CA SER A 256 19.92 9.27 17.79
C SER A 256 19.94 7.76 17.95
N LEU A 257 20.10 7.06 16.83
CA LEU A 257 20.26 5.61 16.80
C LEU A 257 21.27 5.26 15.71
N VAL A 258 22.55 5.31 16.07
CA VAL A 258 23.66 4.94 15.17
C VAL A 258 23.76 3.43 15.10
N LEU A 259 23.72 2.88 13.89
CA LEU A 259 23.91 1.46 13.66
C LEU A 259 25.32 1.03 14.06
N ASN A 260 25.44 -0.11 14.73
CA ASN A 260 26.74 -0.73 14.93
C ASN A 260 27.27 -1.37 13.62
N PRO A 261 28.55 -1.78 13.54
CA PRO A 261 29.13 -2.31 12.31
C PRO A 261 28.38 -3.51 11.71
N ILE A 262 27.83 -4.40 12.55
CA ILE A 262 27.09 -5.58 12.09
C ILE A 262 25.74 -5.17 11.51
N GLN A 263 25.03 -4.24 12.18
CA GLN A 263 23.76 -3.71 11.69
C GLN A 263 23.93 -2.93 10.38
N GLN A 264 25.02 -2.16 10.25
CA GLN A 264 25.35 -1.45 9.01
C GLN A 264 25.64 -2.42 7.87
N ALA A 265 26.44 -3.46 8.11
CA ALA A 265 26.71 -4.49 7.12
C ALA A 265 25.42 -5.21 6.69
N LEU A 266 24.51 -5.49 7.63
CA LEU A 266 23.21 -6.07 7.33
C LEU A 266 22.35 -5.14 6.46
N LEU A 267 22.27 -3.85 6.79
CA LEU A 267 21.55 -2.85 5.99
C LEU A 267 22.07 -2.81 4.55
N ASN A 268 23.39 -2.76 4.39
CA ASN A 268 24.04 -2.76 3.06
C ASN A 268 23.67 -4.02 2.27
N ASN A 269 23.77 -5.20 2.90
CA ASN A 269 23.41 -6.48 2.27
C ASN A 269 21.93 -6.54 1.86
N LEU A 270 21.02 -6.00 2.67
CA LEU A 270 19.58 -5.95 2.35
C LEU A 270 19.31 -5.04 1.14
N ARG A 271 19.96 -3.87 1.07
CA ARG A 271 19.83 -2.95 -0.07
C ARG A 271 20.39 -3.56 -1.35
N GLU A 272 21.58 -4.16 -1.29
CA GLU A 272 22.18 -4.85 -2.45
C GLU A 272 21.32 -6.03 -2.93
N THR A 273 20.75 -6.80 -2.00
CA THR A 273 19.84 -7.91 -2.34
C THR A 273 18.60 -7.38 -3.05
N THR A 274 18.01 -6.30 -2.55
CA THR A 274 16.85 -5.65 -3.16
C THR A 274 17.14 -5.12 -4.56
N GLU A 275 18.32 -4.53 -4.76
CA GLU A 275 18.79 -4.07 -6.07
C GLU A 275 18.94 -5.25 -7.05
N ARG A 276 19.63 -6.30 -6.63
CA ARG A 276 19.83 -7.51 -7.47
C ARG A 276 18.50 -8.16 -7.86
N LEU A 277 17.56 -8.30 -6.93
CA LEU A 277 16.22 -8.82 -7.22
C LEU A 277 15.46 -7.91 -8.19
N SER A 278 15.59 -6.59 -8.06
CA SER A 278 14.99 -5.63 -8.99
C SER A 278 15.55 -5.79 -10.40
N ILE A 279 16.87 -5.96 -10.55
CA ILE A 279 17.52 -6.21 -11.84
C ILE A 279 17.04 -7.53 -12.46
N LEU A 280 17.06 -8.61 -11.69
CA LEU A 280 16.64 -9.94 -12.16
C LEU A 280 15.16 -9.96 -12.55
N SER A 281 14.30 -9.35 -11.73
CA SER A 281 12.87 -9.24 -11.99
C SER A 281 12.60 -8.44 -13.27
N ARG A 282 13.26 -7.29 -13.46
CA ARG A 282 13.17 -6.51 -14.71
C ARG A 282 13.60 -7.33 -15.94
N ALA A 283 14.72 -8.05 -15.86
CA ALA A 283 15.19 -8.89 -16.96
C ALA A 283 14.20 -10.03 -17.27
N ALA A 284 13.64 -10.66 -16.25
CA ALA A 284 12.64 -11.70 -16.41
C ALA A 284 11.34 -11.15 -17.02
N PHE A 285 10.88 -9.99 -16.55
CA PHE A 285 9.72 -9.30 -17.12
C PHE A 285 9.93 -8.86 -18.56
N GLN A 286 11.13 -8.39 -18.95
CA GLN A 286 11.41 -8.07 -20.35
C GLN A 286 11.29 -9.32 -21.24
N ARG A 287 11.80 -10.47 -20.78
CA ARG A 287 11.72 -11.74 -21.53
C ARG A 287 10.29 -12.30 -21.60
N VAL A 288 9.52 -12.23 -20.52
CA VAL A 288 8.14 -12.71 -20.46
C VAL A 288 7.18 -11.72 -21.13
N GLY A 289 7.35 -10.42 -20.89
CA GLY A 289 6.58 -9.32 -21.47
C GLY A 289 6.73 -9.21 -22.98
N PHE A 290 7.90 -9.53 -23.55
CA PHE A 290 8.05 -9.67 -25.00
C PHE A 290 7.14 -10.78 -25.56
N ARG A 291 7.04 -11.93 -24.86
CA ARG A 291 6.17 -13.05 -25.26
C ARG A 291 4.69 -12.75 -25.05
N TYR A 292 4.34 -12.10 -23.94
CA TYR A 292 2.97 -11.69 -23.62
C TYR A 292 2.48 -10.53 -24.50
N GLY A 293 3.32 -9.55 -24.80
CA GLY A 293 3.01 -8.43 -25.69
C GLY A 293 2.61 -8.91 -27.08
N LEU A 294 3.30 -9.91 -27.63
CA LEU A 294 2.93 -10.55 -28.89
C LEU A 294 1.56 -11.27 -28.82
N SER A 295 1.24 -11.89 -27.68
CA SER A 295 -0.06 -12.53 -27.45
C SER A 295 -1.20 -11.52 -27.27
N GLN A 296 -0.96 -10.43 -26.53
CA GLN A 296 -1.93 -9.36 -26.30
C GLN A 296 -2.16 -8.51 -27.55
N ILE A 297 -1.15 -8.30 -28.39
CA ILE A 297 -1.33 -7.69 -29.72
C ILE A 297 -2.27 -8.55 -30.56
N ARG A 298 -2.07 -9.87 -30.59
CA ARG A 298 -2.99 -10.81 -31.28
C ARG A 298 -4.41 -10.78 -30.69
N LYS A 299 -4.54 -10.78 -29.37
CA LYS A 299 -5.85 -10.74 -28.69
C LYS A 299 -6.57 -9.40 -28.88
N SER A 300 -5.86 -8.27 -28.81
CA SER A 300 -6.43 -6.94 -29.06
C SER A 300 -6.82 -6.74 -30.52
N LEU A 301 -6.06 -7.29 -31.48
CA LEU A 301 -6.47 -7.34 -32.90
C LEU A 301 -7.75 -8.14 -33.06
N TRP A 302 -7.86 -9.30 -32.41
CA TRP A 302 -9.08 -10.12 -32.43
C TRP A 302 -10.27 -9.40 -31.78
N THR A 303 -10.09 -8.75 -30.63
CA THR A 303 -11.14 -7.97 -29.95
C THR A 303 -11.55 -6.73 -30.76
N ARG A 304 -10.63 -6.08 -31.47
CA ARG A 304 -10.94 -4.97 -32.39
C ARG A 304 -11.73 -5.41 -33.63
N ILE A 305 -11.53 -6.63 -34.10
CA ILE A 305 -12.30 -7.23 -35.20
C ILE A 305 -13.72 -7.61 -34.72
N THR A 306 -13.86 -8.02 -33.46
CA THR A 306 -15.12 -8.57 -32.90
C THR A 306 -15.97 -7.57 -32.11
N ASN A 307 -15.41 -6.44 -31.65
CA ASN A 307 -16.16 -5.43 -30.89
C ASN A 307 -15.62 -3.99 -31.10
N PRO A 308 -16.08 -3.27 -32.15
CA PRO A 308 -15.48 -2.00 -32.60
C PRO A 308 -15.77 -0.76 -31.73
N ARG A 309 -16.55 -0.86 -30.63
CA ARG A 309 -16.93 0.29 -29.79
C ARG A 309 -16.07 0.52 -28.53
N GLY A 310 -15.15 -0.37 -28.18
CA GLY A 310 -14.26 -0.24 -27.00
C GLY A 310 -12.94 0.49 -27.29
N LYS A 311 -12.97 1.66 -27.94
CA LYS A 311 -11.77 2.29 -28.55
C LYS A 311 -10.85 3.06 -27.61
N SER A 312 -11.11 3.18 -26.32
CA SER A 312 -10.24 3.95 -25.42
C SER A 312 -10.12 3.29 -24.06
N ASP A 313 -9.14 2.41 -23.90
CA ASP A 313 -8.65 2.12 -22.55
C ASP A 313 -7.15 1.85 -22.61
N SER A 314 -6.36 2.90 -22.39
CA SER A 314 -4.90 2.86 -22.33
C SER A 314 -4.38 2.41 -20.97
N GLN A 315 -5.25 2.14 -19.99
CA GLN A 315 -4.87 1.79 -18.62
C GLN A 315 -4.84 0.28 -18.33
N LEU A 316 -5.10 -0.58 -19.32
CA LEU A 316 -4.97 -2.05 -19.22
C LEU A 316 -3.53 -2.56 -19.00
N LEU A 317 -2.56 -1.68 -18.79
CA LEU A 317 -1.12 -1.99 -18.70
C LEU A 317 -0.48 -1.66 -17.35
N GLN A 318 -1.27 -1.26 -16.34
CA GLN A 318 -0.73 -1.10 -14.99
C GLN A 318 -1.15 -2.28 -14.10
N TRP A 319 -0.13 -2.79 -13.44
CA TRP A 319 0.02 -4.08 -12.74
C TRP A 319 -1.04 -4.37 -11.67
#